data_AF-A0A388PSS9-F1
#
_entry.id   AF-A0A388PSS9-F1
#
_cell.length_a   1.000
_cell.length_b   1.000
_cell.length_c   1.000
_cell.angle_alpha   90.00
_cell.angle_beta   90.00
_cell.angle_gamma   90.00
#
_symmetry.space_group_name_H-M   'P 1'
#
loop_
_entity.id
_entity.type
_entity.pdbx_description
1 polymer ?
#
loop_
_entity_poly.entity_id
_entity_poly.type
_entity_poly.pdbx_seq_one_letter_code
_entity_poly.pdbx_strand_id
1 'polypeptide(L)'
;MITDLTPDSPVTPPDNEGGHTPDATLRGTILYVVRLDYFGAFPAAKQAKLDELNPLARKKAPVFYVGQTRLPAWKRYENHLQGYRASRWVEKHGQQLIKVDEWKPDFGVAVSADTIKAAWRLARRSNGDPGKREKALTELLRAQGFYVISN
;
A
#
# COMPACT_ATOMS: atom_id res chain seq x y z
N MET A 1 -8.09 53.26 47.01
CA MET A 1 -8.15 53.68 45.59
C MET A 1 -8.21 52.42 44.75
N ILE A 2 -9.28 52.29 43.97
CA ILE A 2 -9.48 51.60 42.67
C ILE A 2 -8.21 50.97 42.04
N THR A 3 -8.21 49.78 41.43
CA THR A 3 -9.19 49.19 40.49
C THR A 3 -9.02 47.66 40.37
N ASP A 4 -10.16 46.98 40.24
CA ASP A 4 -10.37 45.69 39.57
C ASP A 4 -9.83 45.70 38.13
N LEU A 5 -9.27 44.59 37.64
CA LEU A 5 -9.16 44.23 36.20
C LEU A 5 -8.54 42.83 36.03
N THR A 6 -9.40 41.83 35.85
CA THR A 6 -9.16 40.64 35.00
C THR A 6 -9.77 40.99 33.63
N PRO A 7 -9.17 40.75 32.45
CA PRO A 7 -8.78 39.43 31.91
C PRO A 7 -7.39 39.48 31.22
N ASP A 8 -6.73 38.37 30.89
CA ASP A 8 -6.93 37.61 29.64
C ASP A 8 -6.00 36.38 29.70
N SER A 9 -6.48 35.23 29.26
CA SER A 9 -5.63 34.04 29.04
C SER A 9 -4.94 34.14 27.68
N PRO A 10 -3.62 33.85 27.61
CA PRO A 10 -3.08 33.25 26.40
C PRO A 10 -2.13 32.09 26.79
N VAL A 11 -1.94 31.00 26.07
CA VAL A 11 -2.35 30.56 24.74
C VAL A 11 -2.22 29.03 24.79
N THR A 12 -3.18 28.27 24.27
CA THR A 12 -2.93 26.86 23.95
C THR A 12 -2.45 26.82 22.51
N PRO A 13 -1.21 26.39 22.20
CA PRO A 13 -0.91 25.94 20.85
C PRO A 13 -1.58 24.57 20.64
N PRO A 14 -2.38 24.39 19.57
CA PRO A 14 -2.83 23.07 19.18
C PRO A 14 -1.69 22.40 18.40
N ASP A 15 -0.76 21.76 19.10
CA ASP A 15 0.18 20.89 18.43
C ASP A 15 -0.51 19.57 18.10
N ASN A 16 -0.91 19.59 16.83
CA ASN A 16 -1.45 18.57 15.98
C ASN A 16 -0.47 17.38 15.88
N GLU A 17 -0.25 16.66 16.98
CA GLU A 17 0.31 15.33 16.92
C GLU A 17 -0.82 14.39 16.51
N GLY A 18 -0.95 14.20 15.19
CA GLY A 18 -1.67 13.09 14.58
C GLY A 18 -1.01 11.76 14.93
N GLY A 19 -0.92 11.47 16.22
CA GLY A 19 -0.61 10.17 16.77
C GLY A 19 -1.67 9.22 16.26
N HIS A 20 -1.33 8.49 15.21
CA HIS A 20 -2.01 7.25 14.89
C HIS A 20 -1.78 6.29 16.05
N THR A 21 -2.55 6.46 17.13
CA THR A 21 -2.73 5.42 18.13
C THR A 21 -3.31 4.22 17.36
N PRO A 22 -2.60 3.08 17.28
CA PRO A 22 -3.15 1.92 16.61
C PRO A 22 -4.35 1.45 17.43
N ASP A 23 -5.55 1.70 16.91
CA ASP A 23 -6.80 1.22 17.47
C ASP A 23 -6.70 -0.31 17.65
N ALA A 24 -6.73 -0.75 18.91
CA ALA A 24 -6.52 -2.14 19.33
C ALA A 24 -7.66 -3.09 18.90
N THR A 25 -8.60 -2.61 18.08
CA THR A 25 -9.83 -3.33 17.68
C THR A 25 -9.92 -3.63 16.18
N LEU A 26 -8.86 -3.40 15.40
CA LEU A 26 -8.88 -3.68 13.97
C LEU A 26 -8.82 -5.20 13.66
N ARG A 27 -9.96 -5.89 13.70
CA ARG A 27 -10.09 -7.30 13.25
C ARG A 27 -9.95 -7.39 11.73
N GLY A 28 -9.31 -8.46 11.24
CA GLY A 28 -9.13 -8.74 9.80
C GLY A 28 -7.78 -8.32 9.21
N THR A 29 -7.57 -8.59 7.91
CA THR A 29 -6.37 -8.21 7.15
C THR A 29 -6.67 -7.06 6.19
N ILE A 30 -5.70 -6.17 6.02
CA ILE A 30 -5.66 -5.22 4.90
C ILE A 30 -4.84 -5.81 3.75
N LEU A 31 -5.09 -5.32 2.54
CA LEU A 31 -4.14 -5.49 1.44
C LEU A 31 -3.19 -4.30 1.41
N TYR A 32 -1.95 -4.55 1.02
CA TYR A 32 -0.97 -3.52 0.73
C TYR A 32 -0.34 -3.81 -0.63
N VAL A 33 0.12 -2.75 -1.30
CA VAL A 33 0.79 -2.86 -2.59
C VAL A 33 2.16 -2.19 -2.47
N VAL A 34 3.18 -2.83 -3.01
CA VAL A 34 4.54 -2.26 -3.08
C VAL A 34 4.92 -2.16 -4.54
N ARG A 35 5.35 -0.97 -4.97
CA ARG A 35 6.04 -0.80 -6.24
C ARG A 35 7.46 -1.35 -6.09
N LEU A 36 7.81 -2.28 -6.95
CA LEU A 36 9.15 -2.85 -7.02
C LEU A 36 10.00 -2.08 -8.05
N ASP A 37 11.23 -2.56 -8.25
CA ASP A 37 12.07 -2.19 -9.39
C ASP A 37 11.32 -2.29 -10.73
N TYR A 38 11.81 -1.55 -11.72
CA TYR A 38 11.29 -1.64 -13.08
C TYR A 38 11.60 -3.03 -13.67
N PHE A 39 10.75 -3.50 -14.59
CA PHE A 39 10.86 -4.84 -15.17
C PHE A 39 12.26 -5.19 -15.70
N GLY A 40 12.93 -4.23 -16.36
CA GLY A 40 14.28 -4.42 -16.91
C GLY A 40 15.41 -4.55 -15.88
N ALA A 41 15.20 -4.21 -14.61
CA ALA A 41 16.20 -4.38 -13.55
C ALA A 41 16.25 -5.81 -12.98
N PHE A 42 15.24 -6.64 -13.27
CA PHE A 42 15.23 -8.02 -12.82
C PHE A 42 16.15 -8.89 -13.69
N PRO A 43 16.78 -9.94 -13.13
CA PRO A 43 17.45 -10.96 -13.93
C PRO A 43 16.51 -11.63 -14.94
N ALA A 44 17.04 -12.08 -16.08
CA ALA A 44 16.26 -12.67 -17.18
C ALA A 44 15.32 -13.81 -16.74
N ALA A 45 15.75 -14.66 -15.80
CA ALA A 45 14.90 -15.74 -15.26
C ALA A 45 13.67 -15.20 -14.51
N LYS A 46 13.82 -14.09 -13.77
CA LYS A 46 12.70 -13.43 -13.09
C LYS A 46 11.80 -12.68 -14.08
N GLN A 47 12.37 -12.08 -15.13
CA GLN A 47 11.61 -11.46 -16.21
C GLN A 47 10.72 -12.48 -16.93
N ALA A 48 11.27 -13.65 -17.29
CA ALA A 48 10.50 -14.73 -17.92
C ALA A 48 9.31 -15.18 -17.05
N LYS A 49 9.54 -15.34 -15.73
CA LYS A 49 8.45 -15.65 -14.79
C LYS A 49 7.42 -14.53 -14.68
N LEU A 50 7.86 -13.27 -14.71
CA LEU A 50 6.97 -12.12 -14.69
C LEU A 50 6.09 -12.05 -15.94
N ASP A 51 6.65 -12.32 -17.12
CA ASP A 51 5.90 -12.40 -18.38
C ASP A 51 4.89 -13.56 -18.36
N GLU A 52 5.29 -14.74 -17.87
CA GLU A 52 4.40 -15.90 -17.74
C GLU A 52 3.20 -15.61 -16.82
N LEU A 53 3.45 -14.96 -15.67
CA LEU A 53 2.41 -14.62 -14.70
C LEU A 53 1.53 -13.44 -15.16
N ASN A 54 2.01 -12.61 -16.09
CA ASN A 54 1.36 -11.37 -16.49
C ASN A 54 1.37 -11.22 -18.02
N PRO A 55 0.68 -12.10 -18.77
CA PRO A 55 0.73 -12.10 -20.24
C PRO A 55 0.17 -10.83 -20.89
N LEU A 56 -0.63 -10.05 -20.14
CA LEU A 56 -1.19 -8.77 -20.59
C LEU A 56 -0.31 -7.56 -20.24
N ALA A 57 0.82 -7.77 -19.55
CA ALA A 57 1.66 -6.69 -19.09
C ALA A 57 2.34 -5.94 -20.25
N ARG A 58 2.45 -4.62 -20.10
CA ARG A 58 3.17 -3.77 -21.05
C ARG A 58 4.65 -3.82 -20.71
N LYS A 59 5.54 -3.93 -21.71
CA LYS A 59 7.01 -4.06 -21.53
C LYS A 59 7.66 -3.00 -20.62
N LYS A 60 7.07 -1.81 -20.48
CA LYS A 60 7.59 -0.71 -19.64
C LYS A 60 6.72 -0.44 -18.40
N ALA A 61 5.78 -1.32 -18.09
CA ALA A 61 4.93 -1.17 -16.93
C ALA A 61 5.73 -1.35 -15.62
N PRO A 62 5.34 -0.64 -14.55
CA PRO A 62 5.85 -0.92 -13.22
C PRO A 62 5.51 -2.35 -12.78
N VAL A 63 6.35 -2.90 -11.91
CA VAL A 63 6.12 -4.18 -11.24
C VAL A 63 5.57 -3.89 -9.84
N PHE A 64 4.43 -4.50 -9.52
CA PHE A 64 3.79 -4.38 -8.22
C PHE A 64 3.81 -5.72 -7.49
N TYR A 65 4.03 -5.65 -6.19
CA TYR A 65 3.78 -6.75 -5.26
C TYR A 65 2.49 -6.45 -4.49
N VAL A 66 1.58 -7.40 -4.44
CA VAL A 66 0.36 -7.36 -3.62
C VAL A 66 0.53 -8.38 -2.51
N GLY A 67 0.14 -7.99 -1.30
CA GLY A 67 0.05 -8.93 -0.19
C GLY A 67 -0.94 -8.48 0.84
N GLN A 68 -1.14 -9.33 1.84
CA GLN A 68 -2.04 -9.06 2.95
C GLN A 68 -1.31 -9.04 4.30
N THR A 69 -1.87 -8.29 5.26
CA THR A 69 -1.30 -8.19 6.60
C THR A 69 -2.37 -7.83 7.63
N ARG A 70 -2.17 -8.27 8.88
CA ARG A 70 -2.95 -7.79 10.04
C ARG A 70 -2.34 -6.51 10.64
N LEU A 71 -1.06 -6.27 10.38
CA LEU A 71 -0.33 -5.08 10.80
C LEU A 71 -0.75 -3.86 9.95
N PRO A 72 -0.42 -2.63 10.37
CA PRO A 72 -0.40 -1.49 9.47
C PRO A 72 0.49 -1.75 8.24
N ALA A 73 0.11 -1.22 7.07
CA ALA A 73 0.81 -1.47 5.81
C ALA A 73 2.27 -1.02 5.86
N TRP A 74 2.53 0.17 6.43
CA TRP A 74 3.87 0.72 6.63
C TRP A 74 4.77 -0.22 7.44
N LYS A 75 4.23 -0.77 8.54
CA LYS A 75 4.98 -1.68 9.41
C LYS A 75 5.27 -3.01 8.72
N ARG A 76 4.33 -3.50 7.90
CA ARG A 76 4.58 -4.70 7.10
C ARG A 76 5.67 -4.45 6.05
N TYR A 77 5.65 -3.30 5.40
CA TYR A 77 6.67 -2.91 4.43
C TYR A 77 8.05 -2.80 5.08
N GLU A 78 8.16 -2.12 6.22
CA GLU A 78 9.41 -2.04 7.00
C GLU A 78 9.94 -3.42 7.38
N ASN A 79 9.07 -4.33 7.85
CA ASN A 79 9.46 -5.71 8.13
C ASN A 79 10.06 -6.42 6.91
N HIS A 80 9.56 -6.17 5.69
CA HIS A 80 10.16 -6.74 4.49
C HIS A 80 11.56 -6.21 4.25
N LEU A 81 11.76 -4.89 4.40
CA LEU A 81 13.06 -4.26 4.20
C LEU A 81 14.11 -4.72 5.23
N GLN A 82 13.65 -5.11 6.43
CA GLN A 82 14.50 -5.65 7.49
C GLN A 82 14.66 -7.18 7.42
N GLY A 83 14.10 -7.86 6.41
CA GLY A 83 14.17 -9.32 6.25
C GLY A 83 13.25 -10.12 7.18
N TYR A 84 12.41 -9.47 7.99
CA TYR A 84 11.50 -10.14 8.92
C TYR A 84 10.24 -10.67 8.23
N ARG A 85 10.13 -12.01 8.16
CA ARG A 85 9.05 -12.71 7.42
C ARG A 85 8.88 -12.12 6.02
N ALA A 86 9.98 -11.79 5.37
CA ALA A 86 9.97 -10.98 4.17
C ALA A 86 9.64 -11.80 2.91
N SER A 87 9.00 -11.14 1.95
CA SER A 87 8.97 -11.56 0.56
C SER A 87 10.30 -11.15 -0.05
N ARG A 88 11.04 -12.12 -0.60
CA ARG A 88 12.32 -11.86 -1.29
C ARG A 88 12.20 -10.85 -2.44
N TRP A 89 11.00 -10.63 -2.97
CA TRP A 89 10.73 -9.58 -3.95
C TRP A 89 10.76 -8.21 -3.32
N VAL A 90 10.03 -8.01 -2.23
CA VAL A 90 9.94 -6.72 -1.54
C VAL A 90 11.25 -6.38 -0.82
N GLU A 91 11.88 -7.36 -0.18
CA GLU A 91 13.17 -7.19 0.51
C GLU A 91 14.26 -6.66 -0.43
N LYS A 92 14.39 -7.25 -1.63
CA LYS A 92 15.48 -6.92 -2.56
C LYS A 92 15.16 -5.80 -3.55
N HIS A 93 13.88 -5.63 -3.88
CA HIS A 93 13.44 -4.79 -4.99
C HIS A 93 12.35 -3.79 -4.59
N GLY A 94 11.96 -3.72 -3.32
CA GLY A 94 10.93 -2.80 -2.85
C GLY A 94 11.39 -1.35 -2.95
N GLN A 95 10.65 -0.54 -3.71
CA GLN A 95 10.96 0.87 -3.92
C GLN A 95 10.01 1.77 -3.11
N GLN A 96 8.71 1.49 -3.18
CA GLN A 96 7.71 2.37 -2.58
C GLN A 96 6.48 1.59 -2.12
N LEU A 97 6.05 1.84 -0.89
CA LEU A 97 4.74 1.39 -0.41
C LEU A 97 3.64 2.26 -1.04
N ILE A 98 2.69 1.61 -1.71
CA ILE A 98 1.47 2.22 -2.21
C ILE A 98 0.36 2.02 -1.18
N LYS A 99 -0.14 3.13 -0.64
CA LYS A 99 -1.17 3.15 0.39
C LYS A 99 -2.56 3.00 -0.23
N VAL A 100 -2.85 1.78 -0.71
CA VAL A 100 -4.12 1.44 -1.39
C VAL A 100 -5.36 1.57 -0.51
N ASP A 101 -5.20 1.67 0.80
CA ASP A 101 -6.26 1.93 1.78
C ASP A 101 -6.60 3.43 1.95
N GLU A 102 -5.76 4.34 1.46
CA GLU A 102 -6.01 5.79 1.46
C GLU A 102 -6.84 6.25 0.25
N TRP A 103 -7.43 7.45 0.34
CA TRP A 103 -8.17 8.05 -0.76
C TRP A 103 -7.19 8.53 -1.84
N LYS A 104 -7.28 7.94 -3.05
CA LYS A 104 -6.38 8.17 -4.20
C LYS A 104 -4.93 7.70 -3.97
N PRO A 105 -4.69 6.37 -3.85
CA PRO A 105 -3.34 5.82 -3.92
C PRO A 105 -2.59 6.30 -5.17
N ASP A 106 -1.36 6.77 -4.95
CA ASP A 106 -0.43 7.07 -6.03
C ASP A 106 0.35 5.80 -6.41
N PHE A 107 0.08 5.26 -7.60
CA PHE A 107 0.80 4.11 -8.14
C PHE A 107 2.12 4.51 -8.84
N GLY A 108 2.44 5.81 -8.91
CA GLY A 108 3.55 6.37 -9.69
C GLY A 108 3.31 6.32 -11.20
N VAL A 109 2.10 5.97 -11.62
CA VAL A 109 1.64 5.91 -13.01
C VAL A 109 0.16 6.30 -13.06
N ALA A 110 -0.29 6.78 -14.22
CA ALA A 110 -1.70 7.08 -14.43
C ALA A 110 -2.53 5.79 -14.36
N VAL A 111 -3.47 5.75 -13.41
CA VAL A 111 -4.45 4.67 -13.22
C VAL A 111 -5.84 5.29 -13.31
N SER A 112 -6.78 4.61 -13.96
CA SER A 112 -8.15 5.14 -14.08
C SER A 112 -8.80 5.32 -12.71
N ALA A 113 -9.68 6.32 -12.59
CA ALA A 113 -10.39 6.60 -11.34
C ALA A 113 -11.21 5.39 -10.86
N ASP A 114 -11.79 4.62 -11.78
CA ASP A 114 -12.51 3.38 -11.48
C ASP A 114 -11.61 2.30 -10.89
N THR A 115 -10.41 2.11 -11.45
CA THR A 115 -9.42 1.17 -10.91
C THR A 115 -8.95 1.61 -9.53
N ILE A 116 -8.68 2.90 -9.33
CA ILE A 116 -8.33 3.45 -8.00
C ILE A 116 -9.44 3.17 -6.99
N LYS A 117 -10.70 3.43 -7.35
CA LYS A 117 -11.87 3.19 -6.51
C LYS A 117 -12.06 1.70 -6.19
N ALA A 118 -11.86 0.83 -7.17
CA ALA A 118 -11.96 -0.62 -7.00
C ALA A 118 -10.84 -1.16 -6.10
N ALA A 119 -9.59 -0.73 -6.33
CA ALA A 119 -8.45 -1.09 -5.49
C ALA A 119 -8.66 -0.64 -4.04
N TRP A 120 -9.12 0.59 -3.83
CA TRP A 120 -9.45 1.12 -2.51
C TRP A 120 -10.53 0.30 -1.79
N ARG A 121 -11.59 -0.11 -2.51
CA ARG A 121 -12.63 -0.98 -1.95
C ARG A 121 -12.13 -2.37 -1.54
N LEU A 122 -11.18 -2.93 -2.30
CA LEU A 122 -10.58 -4.24 -2.01
C LEU A 122 -9.56 -4.18 -0.87
N ALA A 123 -8.84 -3.07 -0.71
CA ALA A 123 -7.78 -2.96 0.29
C ALA A 123 -8.27 -2.93 1.75
N ARG A 124 -9.50 -2.45 1.99
CA ARG A 124 -10.05 -2.23 3.34
C ARG A 124 -10.36 -3.54 4.08
N ARG A 125 -10.22 -3.52 5.42
CA ARG A 125 -10.43 -4.69 6.32
C ARG A 125 -11.83 -5.31 6.21
N SER A 126 -12.83 -4.52 5.84
CA SER A 126 -14.24 -4.91 5.77
C SER A 126 -14.62 -5.32 4.35
N ASN A 127 -14.25 -6.54 3.93
CA ASN A 127 -14.87 -7.20 2.77
C ASN A 127 -14.42 -8.67 2.63
N GLY A 128 -15.11 -9.60 3.32
CA GLY A 128 -15.01 -11.03 3.00
C GLY A 128 -13.61 -11.65 3.07
N ASP A 129 -13.44 -12.76 2.33
CA ASP A 129 -12.23 -13.58 2.36
C ASP A 129 -11.00 -12.81 1.85
N PRO A 130 -9.92 -12.72 2.64
CA PRO A 130 -8.72 -11.99 2.24
C PRO A 130 -8.02 -12.53 0.99
N GLY A 131 -8.00 -13.85 0.79
CA GLY A 131 -7.40 -14.47 -0.38
C GLY A 131 -8.15 -14.11 -1.65
N LYS A 132 -9.49 -14.09 -1.60
CA LYS A 132 -10.34 -13.62 -2.71
C LYS A 132 -10.08 -12.15 -3.03
N ARG A 133 -9.89 -11.30 -2.02
CA ARG A 133 -9.58 -9.87 -2.23
C ARG A 133 -8.20 -9.65 -2.84
N GLU A 134 -7.19 -10.36 -2.34
CA GLU A 134 -5.83 -10.31 -2.88
C GLU A 134 -5.84 -10.72 -4.36
N LYS A 135 -6.46 -11.85 -4.69
CA LYS A 135 -6.64 -12.30 -6.06
C LYS A 135 -7.35 -11.27 -6.94
N ALA A 136 -8.47 -10.71 -6.47
CA ALA A 136 -9.23 -9.71 -7.21
C ALA A 136 -8.40 -8.43 -7.47
N LEU A 137 -7.61 -7.98 -6.50
CA LEU A 137 -6.73 -6.80 -6.67
C LEU A 137 -5.61 -7.11 -7.66
N THR A 138 -5.02 -8.30 -7.58
CA THR A 138 -4.00 -8.76 -8.54
C THR A 138 -4.53 -8.81 -9.96
N GLU A 139 -5.71 -9.39 -10.17
CA GLU A 139 -6.37 -9.47 -11.48
C GLU A 139 -6.73 -8.07 -12.01
N LEU A 140 -7.26 -7.20 -11.15
CA LEU A 140 -7.57 -5.81 -11.50
C LEU A 140 -6.34 -5.07 -12.04
N LEU A 141 -5.21 -5.16 -11.34
CA LEU A 141 -3.97 -4.51 -11.76
C LEU A 141 -3.36 -5.15 -13.02
N ARG A 142 -3.43 -6.48 -13.16
CA ARG A 142 -3.00 -7.18 -14.37
C ARG A 142 -3.81 -6.78 -15.59
N ALA A 143 -5.13 -6.59 -15.44
CA ALA A 143 -6.01 -6.14 -16.52
C ALA A 143 -5.67 -4.72 -17.02
N GLN A 144 -5.01 -3.89 -16.19
CA GLN A 144 -4.48 -2.59 -16.62
C GLN A 144 -3.15 -2.70 -17.39
N GLY A 145 -2.59 -3.91 -17.49
CA GLY A 145 -1.32 -4.18 -18.15
C GLY A 145 -0.10 -3.96 -17.27
N PHE A 146 -0.25 -4.09 -15.95
CA PHE A 146 0.87 -4.07 -15.01
C PHE A 146 1.42 -5.48 -14.73
N TYR A 147 2.71 -5.54 -14.39
CA TYR A 147 3.30 -6.75 -13.82
C TYR A 147 2.92 -6.82 -12.34
N VAL A 148 2.32 -7.93 -11.91
CA VAL A 148 1.85 -8.10 -10.55
C VAL A 148 2.25 -9.46 -9.98
N ILE A 149 2.83 -9.43 -8.79
CA ILE A 149 3.19 -10.60 -7.99
C ILE A 149 2.27 -10.59 -6.77
N SER A 150 1.61 -11.71 -6.47
CA SER A 150 0.88 -11.91 -5.22
C SER A 150 1.53 -13.03 -4.41
N ASN A 151 1.21 -13.12 -3.12
CA ASN A 151 1.70 -14.18 -2.26
C ASN A 151 0.84 -15.45 -2.32
#